data_AF-A0A2E9JLQ9-F1
#
_entry.id   AF-A0A2E9JLQ9-F1
#
_cell.length_a   1.000
_cell.length_b   1.000
_cell.length_c   1.000
_cell.angle_alpha   90.00
_cell.angle_beta   90.00
_cell.angle_gamma   90.00
#
_symmetry.space_group_name_H-M   'P 1'
#
loop_
_entity.id
_entity.type
_entity.pdbx_description
1 polymer ?
#
loop_
_entity_poly.entity_id
_entity_poly.type
_entity_poly.pdbx_seq_one_letter_code
_entity_poly.pdbx_strand_id
1 'polypeptide(L)'
;MKKILTLFLCVCALSASAQNRLEVFEASIEELQSALDAGTTSSVLLVDQYLARIAAYDKQGPALNSIIRINPAARETAAALDTERARSGPRSSLHGIPILVKDNYNTTMLPTTGGSVALANFVPNANATQVSKLIDAGAIIIAKTTLHEYAYGITTIASLSGQTRNPYDYRRVPGGSSGGTGAAVAASFGAIGLGSDTCGSIRIPSAFNNLFGLRPSKGLSSIHGVMPLSHTQDVAGPLARSLDDLAILLNIVVGYDANDAATVVMQNTPHPQFRQNLDSLTLEGLRIGRLSVAFDNANGAVRGPINDALQWYEEQGVELVDIEIPEMAELLSASGLIGHEFRTDLDQYLQQFGSETIANLGDIVDLGLYHQAVNGPLARSRSTERDEAAYTTAMAARLTLRDAVEKVFLDNRLDAIVYPTVIENQVFIGDPQPGSQCQLAAHSGLPALSMPVGLNGRGLPVGMELLGQHFQDARLLAMAYPYEQAMSPRVAPSVTPQLVNGAAPASQTIEMEFDRQQTVLQARFEVDITRNSFRYELMLDAANRAEVYAVTLSIDADQDQELNDPIVLNLMGPAVQRSSGEQFMSGAFRAALSEGRLYVKVFADLLPITGATQRIQ
;
A
#
# COMPACT_ATOMS: atom_id res chain seq x y z
N MET A 1 34.38 55.14 26.51
CA MET A 1 33.63 54.60 25.35
C MET A 1 34.14 53.20 24.95
N LYS A 2 34.12 52.24 25.88
CA LYS A 2 34.44 50.82 25.65
C LYS A 2 33.69 50.02 26.71
N LYS A 3 32.44 49.60 26.44
CA LYS A 3 31.65 48.62 27.21
C LYS A 3 30.23 48.33 26.67
N ILE A 4 29.92 48.64 25.40
CA ILE A 4 28.60 48.37 24.80
C ILE A 4 28.77 47.73 23.41
N LEU A 5 29.62 46.70 23.29
CA LEU A 5 29.77 45.96 22.03
C LEU A 5 30.05 44.46 22.23
N THR A 6 29.58 43.90 23.35
CA THR A 6 29.76 42.46 23.64
C THR A 6 28.45 41.77 24.03
N LEU A 7 27.33 42.50 24.10
CA LEU A 7 26.01 41.93 24.40
C LEU A 7 25.12 41.71 23.17
N PHE A 8 25.52 42.20 21.99
CA PHE A 8 24.72 42.07 20.75
C PHE A 8 25.16 40.90 19.85
N LEU A 9 26.27 40.20 20.16
CA LEU A 9 26.71 39.02 19.40
C LEU A 9 26.28 37.68 20.03
N CYS A 10 25.76 37.66 21.25
CA CYS A 10 25.27 36.43 21.91
C CYS A 10 23.75 36.21 21.79
N VAL A 11 23.00 37.15 21.20
CA VAL A 11 21.54 37.01 21.02
C VAL A 11 21.17 36.65 19.56
N CYS A 12 22.07 36.84 18.60
CA CYS A 12 21.84 36.45 17.20
C CYS A 12 22.31 35.03 16.83
N ALA A 13 22.83 34.25 17.80
CA ALA A 13 23.19 32.84 17.60
C ALA A 13 22.17 31.84 18.17
N LEU A 14 21.03 32.32 18.69
CA LEU A 14 19.95 31.48 19.25
C LEU A 14 18.70 31.42 18.34
N SER A 15 18.79 31.95 17.12
CA SER A 15 17.68 31.92 16.16
C SER A 15 18.04 31.26 14.82
N ALA A 16 19.12 30.47 14.79
CA ALA A 16 19.55 29.71 13.63
C ALA A 16 19.99 28.28 14.02
N SER A 17 19.10 27.54 14.69
CA SER A 17 19.10 26.08 14.66
C SER A 17 17.73 25.54 15.09
N ALA A 18 16.67 25.95 14.40
CA ALA A 18 15.65 24.96 14.08
C ALA A 18 16.34 23.99 13.10
N GLN A 19 17.21 23.12 13.60
CA GLN A 19 17.74 22.01 12.83
C GLN A 19 16.52 21.32 12.26
N ASN A 20 16.43 21.24 10.93
CA ASN A 20 15.43 20.44 10.23
C ASN A 20 15.51 19.04 10.82
N ARG A 21 14.62 18.75 11.79
CA ARG A 21 14.47 17.41 12.33
C ARG A 21 13.90 16.59 11.19
N LEU A 22 14.56 15.47 10.89
CA LEU A 22 14.04 14.51 9.94
C LEU A 22 12.61 14.14 10.34
N GLU A 23 11.70 14.15 9.36
CA GLU A 23 10.36 13.62 9.48
C GLU A 23 10.25 12.30 8.72
N VAL A 24 9.61 11.30 9.33
CA VAL A 24 9.47 9.95 8.76
C VAL A 24 8.52 9.86 7.56
N PHE A 25 7.65 10.86 7.35
CA PHE A 25 6.73 10.89 6.21
C PHE A 25 7.49 10.90 4.87
N GLU A 26 7.28 9.84 4.08
CA GLU A 26 7.95 9.61 2.79
C GLU A 26 9.48 9.50 2.83
N ALA A 27 10.11 9.50 4.01
CA ALA A 27 11.55 9.27 4.13
C ALA A 27 11.92 7.84 3.71
N SER A 28 12.98 7.74 2.91
CA SER A 28 13.65 6.51 2.52
C SER A 28 14.49 5.94 3.66
N ILE A 29 14.77 4.64 3.65
CA ILE A 29 15.65 4.01 4.65
C ILE A 29 17.04 4.65 4.64
N GLU A 30 17.54 5.07 3.48
CA GLU A 30 18.83 5.76 3.36
C GLU A 30 18.85 7.13 4.04
N GLU A 31 17.80 7.94 3.88
CA GLU A 31 17.68 9.23 4.59
C GLU A 31 17.55 9.01 6.11
N LEU A 32 16.79 7.98 6.53
CA LEU A 32 16.69 7.60 7.94
C LEU A 32 18.06 7.21 8.51
N GLN A 33 18.82 6.35 7.83
CA GLN A 33 20.17 5.94 8.25
C GLN A 33 21.13 7.13 8.28
N SER A 34 21.12 7.98 7.25
CA SER A 34 21.97 9.18 7.18
C SER A 34 21.72 10.13 8.34
N ALA A 35 20.46 10.31 8.73
CA ALA A 35 20.10 11.13 9.89
C ALA A 35 20.52 10.49 11.23
N LEU A 36 20.43 9.16 11.36
CA LEU A 36 20.92 8.43 12.53
C LEU A 36 22.45 8.55 12.66
N ASP A 37 23.18 8.45 11.55
CA ASP A 37 24.64 8.58 11.50
C ASP A 37 25.10 10.02 11.78
N ALA A 38 24.33 11.00 11.31
CA ALA A 38 24.57 12.42 11.60
C ALA A 38 24.17 12.83 13.04
N GLY A 39 23.50 11.96 13.79
CA GLY A 39 22.98 12.27 15.13
C GLY A 39 21.88 13.34 15.13
N THR A 40 21.24 13.60 13.98
CA THR A 40 20.13 14.55 13.86
C THR A 40 18.78 13.92 14.23
N THR A 41 18.75 12.59 14.35
CA THR A 41 17.64 11.81 14.92
C THR A 41 18.19 10.62 15.74
N SER A 42 17.30 9.83 16.33
CA SER A 42 17.60 8.55 16.98
C SER A 42 16.51 7.52 16.65
N SER A 43 16.78 6.23 16.80
CA SER A 43 15.78 5.19 16.57
C SER A 43 14.57 5.35 17.48
N VAL A 44 14.75 5.80 18.72
CA VAL A 44 13.63 6.17 19.62
C VAL A 44 12.77 7.27 19.00
N LEU A 45 13.38 8.32 18.46
CA LEU A 45 12.64 9.40 17.81
C LEU A 45 11.91 8.92 16.55
N LEU A 46 12.51 8.03 15.75
CA LEU A 46 11.84 7.42 14.59
C LEU A 46 10.63 6.59 15.02
N VAL A 47 10.76 5.76 16.07
CA VAL A 47 9.63 5.00 16.64
C VAL A 47 8.54 5.95 17.12
N ASP A 48 8.89 7.00 17.88
CA ASP A 48 7.92 7.96 18.40
C ASP A 48 7.16 8.67 17.27
N GLN A 49 7.84 9.05 16.17
CA GLN A 49 7.20 9.65 14.99
C GLN A 49 6.25 8.69 14.27
N TYR A 50 6.65 7.44 14.01
CA TYR A 50 5.77 6.45 13.39
C TYR A 50 4.56 6.11 14.28
N LEU A 51 4.75 5.97 15.60
CA LEU A 51 3.65 5.75 16.54
C LEU A 51 2.67 6.94 16.56
N ALA A 52 3.16 8.18 16.47
CA ALA A 52 2.30 9.35 16.35
C ALA A 52 1.45 9.30 15.07
N ARG A 53 2.02 8.87 13.94
CA ARG A 53 1.27 8.69 12.69
C ARG A 53 0.21 7.60 12.80
N ILE A 54 0.55 6.44 13.39
CA ILE A 54 -0.41 5.35 13.66
C ILE A 54 -1.56 5.86 14.53
N ALA A 55 -1.26 6.58 15.62
CA ALA A 55 -2.25 7.11 16.53
C ALA A 55 -3.20 8.11 15.84
N ALA A 56 -2.67 8.96 14.95
CA ALA A 56 -3.41 9.99 14.22
C ALA A 56 -4.34 9.43 13.14
N TYR A 57 -3.95 8.34 12.46
CA TYR A 57 -4.60 7.94 11.21
C TYR A 57 -5.11 6.48 11.15
N ASP A 58 -4.59 5.56 11.99
CA ASP A 58 -4.98 4.15 11.87
C ASP A 58 -6.37 3.87 12.46
N LYS A 59 -6.62 4.33 13.69
CA LYS A 59 -7.93 4.21 14.36
C LYS A 59 -8.71 5.52 14.43
N GLN A 60 -8.05 6.63 14.10
CA GLN A 60 -8.60 7.99 14.08
C GLN A 60 -8.49 8.57 12.65
N GLY A 61 -8.97 9.79 12.42
CA GLY A 61 -8.94 10.42 11.10
C GLY A 61 -9.65 9.56 10.03
N PRO A 62 -8.95 9.06 8.99
CA PRO A 62 -9.52 8.16 7.98
C PRO A 62 -9.86 6.75 8.54
N ALA A 63 -9.35 6.43 9.73
CA ALA A 63 -9.47 5.13 10.39
C ALA A 63 -9.11 3.97 9.45
N LEU A 64 -7.86 3.99 8.95
CA LEU A 64 -7.35 3.01 7.99
C LEU A 64 -7.45 1.57 8.49
N ASN A 65 -7.37 1.36 9.79
CA ASN A 65 -7.51 0.07 10.45
C ASN A 65 -6.58 -1.01 9.86
N SER A 66 -5.34 -0.60 9.63
CA SER A 66 -4.27 -1.36 8.99
C SER A 66 -3.32 -2.02 10.00
N ILE A 67 -3.29 -1.54 11.24
CA ILE A 67 -2.51 -2.11 12.33
C ILE A 67 -3.40 -3.00 13.21
N ILE A 68 -3.02 -4.26 13.39
CA ILE A 68 -3.72 -5.18 14.30
C ILE A 68 -3.16 -5.11 15.72
N ARG A 69 -1.84 -4.94 15.86
CA ARG A 69 -1.14 -4.86 17.16
C ARG A 69 0.08 -3.98 17.07
N ILE A 70 0.25 -3.06 18.01
CA ILE A 70 1.50 -2.31 18.19
C ILE A 70 2.44 -3.11 19.10
N ASN A 71 3.73 -3.12 18.80
CA ASN A 71 4.75 -3.70 19.67
C ASN A 71 5.00 -2.79 20.88
N PRO A 72 4.61 -3.19 22.11
CA PRO A 72 4.81 -2.36 23.29
C PRO A 72 6.30 -2.17 23.64
N ALA A 73 7.17 -3.08 23.20
CA ALA A 73 8.61 -3.00 23.43
C ALA A 73 9.37 -2.21 22.36
N ALA A 74 8.70 -1.70 21.30
CA ALA A 74 9.38 -1.07 20.16
C ALA A 74 10.32 0.08 20.59
N ARG A 75 9.87 0.90 21.54
CA ARG A 75 10.64 2.04 22.05
C ARG A 75 11.84 1.60 22.90
N GLU A 76 11.70 0.53 23.68
CA GLU A 76 12.80 -0.07 24.45
C GLU A 76 13.85 -0.69 23.51
N THR A 77 13.39 -1.46 22.51
CA THR A 77 14.26 -2.01 21.46
C THR A 77 15.01 -0.90 20.72
N ALA A 78 14.34 0.21 20.41
CA ALA A 78 14.97 1.36 19.77
C ALA A 78 16.09 1.97 20.62
N ALA A 79 15.87 2.16 21.93
CA ALA A 79 16.88 2.70 22.84
C ALA A 79 18.10 1.78 22.97
N ALA A 80 17.89 0.47 22.96
CA ALA A 80 18.97 -0.52 22.95
C ALA A 80 19.80 -0.45 21.65
N LEU A 81 19.14 -0.30 20.50
CA LEU A 81 19.82 -0.18 19.20
C LEU A 81 20.53 1.18 19.02
N ASP A 82 20.00 2.27 19.58
CA ASP A 82 20.68 3.56 19.66
C ASP A 82 21.99 3.42 20.47
N THR A 83 21.93 2.75 21.62
CA THR A 83 23.11 2.47 22.47
C THR A 83 24.12 1.59 21.73
N GLU A 84 23.65 0.57 21.02
CA GLU A 84 24.51 -0.31 20.24
C GLU A 84 25.20 0.44 19.09
N ARG A 85 24.46 1.27 18.36
CA ARG A 85 25.02 2.11 17.27
C ARG A 85 26.17 2.97 17.80
N ALA A 86 25.97 3.64 18.93
CA ALA A 86 27.00 4.48 19.54
C ALA A 86 28.24 3.70 20.00
N ARG A 87 28.07 2.43 20.39
CA ARG A 87 29.15 1.57 20.92
C ARG A 87 29.93 0.84 19.82
N SER A 88 29.25 0.29 18.82
CA SER A 88 29.82 -0.65 17.84
C SER A 88 29.43 -0.38 16.39
N GLY A 89 28.67 0.67 16.11
CA GLY A 89 28.15 0.97 14.78
C GLY A 89 26.90 0.16 14.42
N PRO A 90 26.27 0.45 13.27
CA PRO A 90 25.07 -0.25 12.80
C PRO A 90 25.39 -1.68 12.33
N ARG A 91 24.48 -2.63 12.58
CA ARG A 91 24.57 -4.01 12.07
C ARG A 91 24.33 -4.13 10.57
N SER A 92 23.47 -3.26 10.03
CA SER A 92 23.05 -3.24 8.63
C SER A 92 22.37 -1.91 8.29
N SER A 93 21.91 -1.74 7.05
CA SER A 93 21.06 -0.62 6.63
C SER A 93 19.68 -0.60 7.33
N LEU A 94 19.27 -1.67 8.01
CA LEU A 94 18.05 -1.68 8.83
C LEU A 94 18.30 -1.45 10.32
N HIS A 95 19.54 -1.23 10.75
CA HIS A 95 19.85 -1.02 12.17
C HIS A 95 19.07 0.17 12.72
N GLY A 96 18.18 -0.07 13.68
CA GLY A 96 17.38 0.97 14.30
C GLY A 96 16.23 1.50 13.45
N ILE A 97 15.87 0.82 12.35
CA ILE A 97 14.78 1.22 11.44
C ILE A 97 13.47 0.52 11.82
N PRO A 98 12.37 1.26 12.06
CA PRO A 98 11.07 0.68 12.33
C PRO A 98 10.40 0.09 11.08
N ILE A 99 10.00 -1.18 11.14
CA ILE A 99 9.38 -1.94 10.06
C ILE A 99 8.05 -2.57 10.49
N LEU A 100 7.20 -2.86 9.51
CA LEU A 100 5.89 -3.48 9.70
C LEU A 100 5.93 -4.95 9.27
N VAL A 101 5.20 -5.81 9.98
CA VAL A 101 5.16 -7.24 9.65
C VAL A 101 3.71 -7.72 9.62
N LYS A 102 3.27 -8.34 8.51
CA LYS A 102 1.94 -8.96 8.42
C LYS A 102 1.68 -9.94 9.57
N ASP A 103 0.44 -9.97 10.05
CA ASP A 103 -0.01 -10.79 11.18
C ASP A 103 -0.05 -12.31 10.92
N ASN A 104 0.45 -12.76 9.77
CA ASN A 104 0.71 -14.17 9.51
C ASN A 104 2.20 -14.54 9.64
N TYR A 105 3.09 -13.63 10.03
CA TYR A 105 4.48 -13.98 10.36
C TYR A 105 4.64 -14.21 11.85
N ASN A 106 5.22 -15.33 12.24
CA ASN A 106 5.47 -15.62 13.63
C ASN A 106 6.42 -14.62 14.27
N THR A 107 6.05 -14.18 15.47
CA THR A 107 6.93 -13.50 16.39
C THR A 107 6.73 -14.07 17.78
N THR A 108 7.79 -14.27 18.55
CA THR A 108 7.74 -14.71 19.95
C THR A 108 7.29 -13.60 20.91
N MET A 109 7.30 -12.35 20.44
CA MET A 109 6.97 -11.14 21.20
C MET A 109 5.53 -10.66 21.04
N LEU A 110 4.83 -11.05 19.97
CA LEU A 110 3.46 -10.65 19.67
C LEU A 110 2.66 -11.85 19.12
N PRO A 111 1.33 -11.89 19.34
CA PRO A 111 0.48 -12.89 18.72
C PRO A 111 0.57 -12.89 17.19
N THR A 112 0.34 -14.05 16.58
CA THR A 112 0.23 -14.24 15.13
C THR A 112 -1.11 -14.89 14.84
N THR A 113 -2.11 -14.10 14.47
CA THR A 113 -3.51 -14.54 14.56
C THR A 113 -4.12 -14.88 13.20
N GLY A 114 -3.42 -14.59 12.10
CA GLY A 114 -3.99 -14.69 10.76
C GLY A 114 -5.18 -13.72 10.57
N GLY A 115 -5.29 -12.68 11.40
CA GLY A 115 -6.45 -11.79 11.47
C GLY A 115 -7.66 -12.38 12.19
N SER A 116 -7.56 -13.59 12.73
CA SER A 116 -8.70 -14.29 13.31
C SER A 116 -8.82 -14.14 14.82
N VAL A 117 -10.06 -14.06 15.30
CA VAL A 117 -10.37 -14.07 16.74
C VAL A 117 -10.05 -15.42 17.38
N ALA A 118 -10.11 -16.53 16.62
CA ALA A 118 -9.74 -17.86 17.10
C ALA A 118 -8.32 -17.91 17.68
N LEU A 119 -7.40 -17.17 17.06
CA LEU A 119 -5.98 -17.13 17.40
C LEU A 119 -5.58 -15.81 18.06
N ALA A 120 -6.54 -15.05 18.62
CA ALA A 120 -6.29 -13.71 19.15
C ALA A 120 -5.13 -13.66 20.17
N ASN A 121 -4.96 -14.72 20.96
CA ASN A 121 -3.90 -14.82 21.98
C ASN A 121 -2.81 -15.84 21.61
N PHE A 122 -2.78 -16.36 20.38
CA PHE A 122 -1.77 -17.33 19.97
C PHE A 122 -0.42 -16.63 19.75
N VAL A 123 0.52 -16.85 20.68
CA VAL A 123 1.91 -16.43 20.57
C VAL A 123 2.76 -17.63 20.17
N PRO A 124 3.32 -17.67 18.95
CA PRO A 124 4.17 -18.76 18.49
C PRO A 124 5.42 -18.97 19.36
N ASN A 125 5.86 -20.22 19.49
CA ASN A 125 7.07 -20.59 20.24
C ASN A 125 8.41 -20.24 19.53
N ALA A 126 8.37 -19.77 18.28
CA ALA A 126 9.53 -19.35 17.50
C ALA A 126 9.18 -18.24 16.51
N ASN A 127 10.15 -17.39 16.17
CA ASN A 127 10.00 -16.38 15.12
C ASN A 127 9.99 -17.03 13.73
N ALA A 128 9.35 -16.37 12.76
CA ALA A 128 9.56 -16.71 11.35
C ALA A 128 11.03 -16.47 10.97
N THR A 129 11.57 -17.25 10.03
CA THR A 129 12.98 -17.13 9.64
C THR A 129 13.32 -15.73 9.13
N GLN A 130 12.45 -15.13 8.31
CA GLN A 130 12.65 -13.76 7.84
C GLN A 130 12.60 -12.74 8.99
N VAL A 131 11.72 -12.94 9.97
CA VAL A 131 11.63 -12.10 11.17
C VAL A 131 12.93 -12.15 11.97
N SER A 132 13.50 -13.34 12.18
CA SER A 132 14.78 -13.51 12.87
C SER A 132 15.90 -12.78 12.12
N LYS A 133 16.03 -12.98 10.80
CA LYS A 133 17.04 -12.29 9.98
C LYS A 133 16.93 -10.76 10.09
N LEU A 134 15.72 -10.22 10.15
CA LEU A 134 15.48 -8.77 10.28
C LEU A 134 15.83 -8.24 11.67
N ILE A 135 15.48 -8.98 12.74
CA ILE A 135 15.87 -8.64 14.12
C ILE A 135 17.39 -8.68 14.25
N ASP A 136 18.04 -9.70 13.69
CA ASP A 136 19.50 -9.84 13.68
C ASP A 136 20.17 -8.69 12.94
N ALA A 137 19.58 -8.25 11.81
CA ALA A 137 20.00 -7.07 11.06
C ALA A 137 19.75 -5.73 11.79
N GLY A 138 19.09 -5.76 12.96
CA GLY A 138 18.82 -4.60 13.79
C GLY A 138 17.53 -3.85 13.46
N ALA A 139 16.61 -4.44 12.69
CA ALA A 139 15.31 -3.84 12.43
C ALA A 139 14.41 -3.85 13.69
N ILE A 140 13.56 -2.84 13.82
CA ILE A 140 12.59 -2.74 14.92
C ILE A 140 11.21 -3.12 14.37
N ILE A 141 10.64 -4.24 14.81
CA ILE A 141 9.26 -4.58 14.47
C ILE A 141 8.35 -3.67 15.28
N ILE A 142 7.79 -2.62 14.66
CA ILE A 142 6.98 -1.62 15.37
C ILE A 142 5.54 -2.09 15.57
N ALA A 143 5.02 -2.87 14.63
CA ALA A 143 3.64 -3.33 14.65
C ALA A 143 3.41 -4.54 13.75
N LYS A 144 2.34 -5.29 14.07
CA LYS A 144 1.73 -6.30 13.22
C LYS A 144 0.61 -5.66 12.39
N THR A 145 0.61 -5.87 11.08
CA THR A 145 -0.41 -5.33 10.18
C THR A 145 -1.54 -6.32 9.95
N THR A 146 -2.75 -5.79 9.79
CA THR A 146 -3.96 -6.55 9.43
C THR A 146 -3.77 -7.25 8.08
N LEU A 147 -4.46 -8.38 7.90
CA LEU A 147 -4.60 -9.07 6.63
C LEU A 147 -6.06 -9.43 6.35
N HIS A 148 -6.37 -9.81 5.10
CA HIS A 148 -7.59 -10.59 4.87
C HIS A 148 -7.45 -11.93 5.59
N GLU A 149 -8.44 -12.27 6.40
CA GLU A 149 -8.36 -13.38 7.35
C GLU A 149 -7.84 -14.67 6.70
N TYR A 150 -6.86 -15.32 7.34
CA TYR A 150 -6.16 -16.51 6.86
C TYR A 150 -5.56 -16.39 5.44
N ALA A 151 -5.27 -15.16 5.01
CA ALA A 151 -4.78 -14.84 3.68
C ALA A 151 -5.71 -15.21 2.51
N TYR A 152 -6.99 -15.50 2.76
CA TYR A 152 -7.91 -16.10 1.77
C TYR A 152 -8.53 -15.16 0.73
N GLY A 153 -8.34 -13.84 0.87
CA GLY A 153 -9.04 -12.87 0.03
C GLY A 153 -8.28 -11.57 -0.17
N ILE A 154 -8.85 -10.72 -1.03
CA ILE A 154 -8.16 -9.57 -1.61
C ILE A 154 -8.80 -8.22 -1.24
N THR A 155 -9.66 -8.20 -0.22
CA THR A 155 -10.33 -6.96 0.27
C THR A 155 -9.86 -6.53 1.67
N THR A 156 -9.06 -7.36 2.34
CA THR A 156 -8.56 -7.15 3.72
C THR A 156 -9.64 -6.83 4.75
N ILE A 157 -10.37 -7.87 5.14
CA ILE A 157 -11.30 -7.87 6.26
C ILE A 157 -11.01 -9.09 7.16
N ALA A 158 -11.12 -8.89 8.46
CA ALA A 158 -10.73 -9.87 9.47
C ALA A 158 -11.64 -9.81 10.69
N SER A 159 -11.93 -10.97 11.31
CA SER A 159 -12.79 -11.02 12.50
C SER A 159 -12.20 -10.29 13.72
N LEU A 160 -10.88 -10.27 13.86
CA LEU A 160 -10.21 -9.67 15.01
C LEU A 160 -10.12 -8.13 14.92
N SER A 161 -9.89 -7.59 13.72
CA SER A 161 -9.62 -6.16 13.52
C SER A 161 -10.68 -5.44 12.70
N GLY A 162 -11.53 -6.13 11.95
CA GLY A 162 -12.48 -5.54 11.01
C GLY A 162 -11.85 -5.21 9.65
N GLN A 163 -12.46 -4.25 8.95
CA GLN A 163 -12.10 -3.84 7.58
C GLN A 163 -10.93 -2.84 7.57
N THR A 164 -9.87 -3.13 6.81
CA THR A 164 -8.83 -2.14 6.48
C THR A 164 -9.28 -1.26 5.31
N ARG A 165 -8.87 0.01 5.27
CA ARG A 165 -9.25 0.99 4.25
C ARG A 165 -8.05 1.44 3.42
N ASN A 166 -8.30 1.80 2.17
CA ASN A 166 -7.28 2.33 1.27
C ASN A 166 -6.95 3.81 1.59
N PRO A 167 -5.67 4.21 1.76
CA PRO A 167 -5.32 5.60 2.09
C PRO A 167 -5.47 6.59 0.92
N TYR A 168 -5.70 6.12 -0.32
CA TYR A 168 -6.02 7.00 -1.47
C TYR A 168 -7.51 7.34 -1.56
N ASP A 169 -8.36 6.45 -1.06
CA ASP A 169 -9.80 6.66 -0.86
C ASP A 169 -10.28 5.70 0.24
N TYR A 170 -10.48 6.19 1.46
CA TYR A 170 -10.80 5.36 2.63
C TYR A 170 -12.15 4.64 2.52
N ARG A 171 -12.97 4.94 1.50
CA ARG A 171 -14.21 4.21 1.21
C ARG A 171 -13.96 2.92 0.43
N ARG A 172 -12.71 2.67 0.00
CA ARG A 172 -12.32 1.54 -0.87
C ARG A 172 -11.43 0.54 -0.17
N VAL A 173 -11.39 -0.66 -0.76
CA VAL A 173 -10.55 -1.75 -0.28
C VAL A 173 -9.06 -1.48 -0.60
N PRO A 174 -8.12 -1.87 0.29
CA PRO A 174 -6.68 -1.69 0.10
C PRO A 174 -6.04 -2.84 -0.70
N GLY A 175 -6.84 -3.76 -1.24
CA GLY A 175 -6.35 -4.99 -1.84
C GLY A 175 -6.13 -6.03 -0.76
N GLY A 176 -5.43 -7.12 -1.06
CA GLY A 176 -5.14 -8.13 -0.06
C GLY A 176 -4.48 -9.38 -0.65
N SER A 177 -4.12 -10.33 0.21
CA SER A 177 -4.41 -10.34 1.65
C SER A 177 -3.51 -9.44 2.48
N SER A 178 -2.37 -8.96 1.97
CA SER A 178 -1.48 -8.04 2.70
C SER A 178 -1.93 -6.57 2.65
N GLY A 179 -3.24 -6.29 2.63
CA GLY A 179 -3.75 -4.93 2.47
C GLY A 179 -3.51 -4.04 3.68
N GLY A 180 -3.40 -4.59 4.89
CA GLY A 180 -2.95 -3.82 6.05
C GLY A 180 -1.50 -3.37 5.90
N THR A 181 -0.61 -4.26 5.43
CA THR A 181 0.78 -3.86 5.10
C THR A 181 0.80 -2.78 4.03
N GLY A 182 0.05 -2.95 2.94
CA GLY A 182 -0.01 -1.97 1.85
C GLY A 182 -0.50 -0.61 2.32
N ALA A 183 -1.63 -0.55 3.04
CA ALA A 183 -2.17 0.70 3.56
C ALA A 183 -1.22 1.37 4.57
N ALA A 184 -0.62 0.60 5.48
CA ALA A 184 0.27 1.11 6.52
C ALA A 184 1.60 1.66 5.95
N VAL A 185 2.21 0.98 4.97
CA VAL A 185 3.44 1.46 4.31
C VAL A 185 3.15 2.72 3.49
N ALA A 186 2.04 2.73 2.74
CA ALA A 186 1.63 3.90 1.97
C ALA A 186 1.33 5.12 2.86
N ALA A 187 0.76 4.90 4.05
CA ALA A 187 0.52 5.94 5.05
C ALA A 187 1.74 6.28 5.92
N SER A 188 2.92 5.74 5.62
CA SER A 188 4.15 5.95 6.41
C SER A 188 3.96 5.60 7.91
N PHE A 189 3.43 4.42 8.22
CA PHE A 189 3.36 3.87 9.60
C PHE A 189 4.60 3.04 9.97
N GLY A 190 5.48 2.81 9.01
CA GLY A 190 6.81 2.24 9.15
C GLY A 190 7.60 2.48 7.88
N ALA A 191 8.91 2.27 7.92
CA ALA A 191 9.79 2.54 6.79
C ALA A 191 9.49 1.58 5.62
N ILE A 192 9.24 0.31 5.93
CA ILE A 192 8.93 -0.76 4.97
C ILE A 192 8.04 -1.81 5.65
N GLY A 193 7.38 -2.66 4.87
CA GLY A 193 6.52 -3.72 5.41
C GLY A 193 6.73 -5.08 4.75
N LEU A 194 6.45 -6.15 5.48
CA LEU A 194 6.37 -7.51 4.95
C LEU A 194 4.93 -7.93 4.66
N GLY A 195 4.75 -8.60 3.53
CA GLY A 195 3.52 -9.29 3.12
C GLY A 195 3.82 -10.74 2.72
N SER A 196 2.78 -11.51 2.43
CA SER A 196 2.92 -12.86 1.86
C SER A 196 2.06 -12.96 0.61
N ASP A 197 2.45 -13.82 -0.33
CA ASP A 197 1.80 -14.00 -1.62
C ASP A 197 1.59 -15.49 -1.94
N THR A 198 0.33 -15.92 -1.96
CA THR A 198 -0.09 -17.22 -2.48
C THR A 198 -0.61 -17.06 -3.91
N CYS A 199 -1.49 -16.08 -4.10
CA CYS A 199 -1.96 -15.58 -5.39
C CYS A 199 -2.26 -14.09 -5.27
N GLY A 200 -1.24 -13.26 -5.47
CA GLY A 200 -1.37 -11.81 -5.62
C GLY A 200 -1.32 -11.04 -4.30
N SER A 201 -1.15 -11.71 -3.17
CA SER A 201 -1.27 -11.09 -1.85
C SER A 201 -0.13 -10.13 -1.47
N ILE A 202 0.95 -10.01 -2.25
CA ILE A 202 1.90 -8.88 -2.19
C ILE A 202 1.60 -7.88 -3.31
N ARG A 203 1.33 -8.39 -4.51
CA ARG A 203 1.23 -7.59 -5.75
C ARG A 203 -0.03 -6.73 -5.80
N ILE A 204 -1.20 -7.29 -5.50
CA ILE A 204 -2.48 -6.58 -5.46
C ILE A 204 -2.47 -5.42 -4.45
N PRO A 205 -2.09 -5.61 -3.16
CA PRO A 205 -2.02 -4.49 -2.24
C PRO A 205 -0.92 -3.48 -2.63
N SER A 206 0.13 -3.87 -3.34
CA SER A 206 1.12 -2.91 -3.87
C SER A 206 0.51 -2.02 -4.96
N ALA A 207 -0.15 -2.63 -5.95
CA ALA A 207 -0.89 -1.90 -6.98
C ALA A 207 -1.98 -0.99 -6.40
N PHE A 208 -2.67 -1.44 -5.34
CA PHE A 208 -3.80 -0.70 -4.77
C PHE A 208 -3.36 0.48 -3.88
N ASN A 209 -2.15 0.45 -3.34
CA ASN A 209 -1.63 1.46 -2.41
C ASN A 209 -0.40 2.19 -2.96
N ASN A 210 -0.16 2.11 -4.28
CA ASN A 210 0.91 2.84 -4.98
C ASN A 210 2.31 2.53 -4.41
N LEU A 211 2.59 1.24 -4.25
CA LEU A 211 3.84 0.71 -3.71
C LEU A 211 4.49 -0.23 -4.71
N PHE A 212 5.78 -0.46 -4.52
CA PHE A 212 6.49 -1.58 -5.12
C PHE A 212 6.30 -2.81 -4.25
N GLY A 213 6.10 -3.97 -4.88
CA GLY A 213 6.00 -5.25 -4.18
C GLY A 213 6.51 -6.40 -5.02
N LEU A 214 7.48 -7.13 -4.48
CA LEU A 214 8.06 -8.30 -5.14
C LEU A 214 7.47 -9.58 -4.55
N ARG A 215 6.82 -10.38 -5.41
CA ARG A 215 6.66 -11.82 -5.20
C ARG A 215 7.96 -12.48 -5.64
N PRO A 216 8.82 -12.96 -4.73
CA PRO A 216 10.08 -13.57 -5.14
C PRO A 216 9.85 -14.93 -5.82
N SER A 217 10.88 -15.40 -6.51
CA SER A 217 10.98 -16.77 -7.00
C SER A 217 10.72 -17.75 -5.87
N LYS A 218 9.95 -18.81 -6.13
CA LYS A 218 9.71 -19.85 -5.12
C LYS A 218 11.03 -20.47 -4.69
N GLY A 219 11.31 -20.43 -3.38
CA GLY A 219 12.53 -20.96 -2.78
C GLY A 219 13.65 -19.94 -2.61
N LEU A 220 13.50 -18.69 -3.09
CA LEU A 220 14.53 -17.66 -2.89
C LEU A 220 14.68 -17.25 -1.41
N SER A 221 13.58 -17.21 -0.68
CA SER A 221 13.52 -16.87 0.74
C SER A 221 12.59 -17.84 1.48
N SER A 222 12.89 -18.07 2.75
CA SER A 222 12.13 -18.99 3.60
C SER A 222 10.73 -18.49 3.90
N ILE A 223 9.76 -19.41 3.92
CA ILE A 223 8.41 -19.22 4.49
C ILE A 223 8.23 -19.89 5.85
N HIS A 224 9.29 -20.44 6.46
CA HIS A 224 9.20 -21.05 7.78
C HIS A 224 8.71 -20.04 8.84
N GLY A 225 7.69 -20.44 9.59
CA GLY A 225 7.00 -19.58 10.56
C GLY A 225 6.12 -18.50 9.95
N VAL A 226 5.80 -18.57 8.64
CA VAL A 226 4.69 -17.82 8.05
C VAL A 226 3.47 -18.73 8.03
N MET A 227 2.36 -18.32 8.66
CA MET A 227 1.10 -19.07 8.64
C MET A 227 0.66 -19.29 7.18
N PRO A 228 0.47 -20.55 6.78
CA PRO A 228 0.37 -20.92 5.37
C PRO A 228 -1.04 -20.71 4.82
N LEU A 229 -1.10 -20.58 3.50
CA LEU A 229 -2.30 -20.86 2.70
C LEU A 229 -2.08 -22.06 1.77
N SER A 230 -0.87 -22.18 1.21
CA SER A 230 -0.47 -23.26 0.30
C SER A 230 1.05 -23.27 0.19
N HIS A 231 1.73 -24.16 0.90
CA HIS A 231 3.20 -24.19 0.98
C HIS A 231 3.88 -24.27 -0.39
N THR A 232 3.26 -24.84 -1.41
CA THR A 232 3.82 -24.89 -2.77
C THR A 232 3.82 -23.52 -3.46
N GLN A 233 2.83 -22.68 -3.15
CA GLN A 233 2.60 -21.38 -3.79
C GLN A 233 3.09 -20.20 -2.96
N ASP A 234 3.12 -20.38 -1.65
CA ASP A 234 3.43 -19.34 -0.69
C ASP A 234 4.85 -18.84 -0.85
N VAL A 235 4.96 -17.51 -0.87
CA VAL A 235 6.21 -16.78 -0.69
C VAL A 235 5.99 -15.61 0.26
N ALA A 236 7.09 -15.11 0.81
CA ALA A 236 7.13 -13.99 1.74
C ALA A 236 8.06 -12.91 1.16
N GLY A 237 7.63 -11.65 1.21
CA GLY A 237 8.36 -10.57 0.56
C GLY A 237 7.90 -9.16 0.98
N PRO A 238 8.67 -8.13 0.60
CA PRO A 238 8.42 -6.76 1.01
C PRO A 238 7.39 -6.03 0.17
N LEU A 239 6.81 -4.99 0.77
CA LEU A 239 6.11 -3.89 0.13
C LEU A 239 6.80 -2.58 0.55
N ALA A 240 7.20 -1.75 -0.41
CA ALA A 240 8.00 -0.56 -0.16
C ALA A 240 7.55 0.65 -0.99
N ARG A 241 7.91 1.85 -0.54
CA ARG A 241 7.65 3.11 -1.25
C ARG A 241 8.62 3.34 -2.41
N SER A 242 9.81 2.74 -2.34
CA SER A 242 10.82 2.78 -3.40
C SER A 242 11.45 1.40 -3.66
N LEU A 243 12.09 1.25 -4.82
CA LEU A 243 12.86 0.05 -5.16
C LEU A 243 14.13 -0.09 -4.30
N ASP A 244 14.76 1.01 -3.90
CA ASP A 244 15.88 0.99 -2.94
C ASP A 244 15.48 0.36 -1.61
N ASP A 245 14.38 0.81 -1.02
CA ASP A 245 13.88 0.27 0.25
C ASP A 245 13.52 -1.22 0.09
N LEU A 246 12.87 -1.58 -1.03
CA LEU A 246 12.55 -2.96 -1.38
C LEU A 246 13.82 -3.83 -1.43
N ALA A 247 14.86 -3.35 -2.11
CA ALA A 247 16.12 -4.04 -2.31
C ALA A 247 16.93 -4.21 -1.02
N ILE A 248 16.91 -3.22 -0.12
CA ILE A 248 17.54 -3.30 1.21
C ILE A 248 16.98 -4.49 2.01
N LEU A 249 15.65 -4.64 2.05
CA LEU A 249 15.03 -5.74 2.79
C LEU A 249 15.29 -7.08 2.11
N LEU A 250 15.19 -7.16 0.78
CA LEU A 250 15.46 -8.39 0.03
C LEU A 250 16.88 -8.92 0.28
N ASN A 251 17.90 -8.05 0.27
CA ASN A 251 19.27 -8.43 0.57
C ASN A 251 19.45 -9.11 1.94
N ILE A 252 18.55 -8.84 2.90
CA ILE A 252 18.61 -9.42 4.26
C ILE A 252 17.89 -10.77 4.32
N VAL A 253 16.73 -10.91 3.68
CA VAL A 253 15.84 -12.05 3.94
C VAL A 253 16.11 -13.28 3.05
N VAL A 254 16.74 -13.11 1.89
CA VAL A 254 17.00 -14.21 0.95
C VAL A 254 18.03 -15.21 1.47
N GLY A 255 18.00 -16.42 0.90
CA GLY A 255 18.96 -17.48 1.18
C GLY A 255 18.38 -18.70 1.88
N TYR A 256 19.22 -19.73 2.02
CA TYR A 256 18.88 -21.05 2.54
C TYR A 256 18.36 -21.02 3.99
N ASP A 257 17.38 -21.88 4.27
CA ASP A 257 16.87 -22.23 5.59
C ASP A 257 16.63 -23.74 5.66
N ALA A 258 17.24 -24.41 6.63
CA ALA A 258 17.09 -25.85 6.82
C ALA A 258 15.65 -26.27 7.19
N ASN A 259 14.82 -25.34 7.66
CA ASN A 259 13.42 -25.59 8.02
C ASN A 259 12.44 -25.36 6.85
N ASP A 260 12.94 -24.95 5.68
CA ASP A 260 12.14 -24.77 4.47
C ASP A 260 12.81 -25.48 3.28
N ALA A 261 12.26 -26.64 2.93
CA ALA A 261 12.76 -27.47 1.85
C ALA A 261 12.78 -26.74 0.49
N ALA A 262 11.91 -25.76 0.26
CA ALA A 262 11.92 -24.99 -0.98
C ALA A 262 13.20 -24.16 -1.15
N THR A 263 13.87 -23.82 -0.05
CA THR A 263 15.09 -23.00 -0.07
C THR A 263 16.37 -23.79 -0.28
N VAL A 264 16.32 -25.13 -0.35
CA VAL A 264 17.51 -25.97 -0.60
C VAL A 264 18.23 -25.57 -1.89
N VAL A 265 17.50 -25.09 -2.89
CA VAL A 265 18.05 -24.53 -4.13
C VAL A 265 19.06 -23.40 -3.88
N MET A 266 18.86 -22.60 -2.82
CA MET A 266 19.75 -21.50 -2.44
C MET A 266 21.12 -21.94 -1.90
N GLN A 267 21.33 -23.23 -1.63
CA GLN A 267 22.67 -23.73 -1.32
C GLN A 267 23.60 -23.67 -2.53
N ASN A 268 23.04 -23.71 -3.75
CA ASN A 268 23.79 -23.72 -5.01
C ASN A 268 23.50 -22.49 -5.90
N THR A 269 22.50 -21.68 -5.54
CA THR A 269 22.20 -20.43 -6.25
C THR A 269 22.97 -19.26 -5.63
N PRO A 270 23.75 -18.49 -6.42
CA PRO A 270 24.36 -17.26 -5.92
C PRO A 270 23.33 -16.32 -5.33
N HIS A 271 23.61 -15.75 -4.15
CA HIS A 271 22.70 -14.80 -3.52
C HIS A 271 22.54 -13.54 -4.39
N PRO A 272 21.33 -13.20 -4.85
CA PRO A 272 21.11 -12.00 -5.64
C PRO A 272 21.50 -10.75 -4.84
N GLN A 273 22.22 -9.84 -5.48
CA GLN A 273 22.60 -8.55 -4.91
C GLN A 273 21.61 -7.50 -5.37
N PHE A 274 20.46 -7.37 -4.69
CA PHE A 274 19.37 -6.52 -5.14
C PHE A 274 19.78 -5.05 -5.22
N ARG A 275 20.26 -4.48 -4.11
CA ARG A 275 20.57 -3.05 -4.06
C ARG A 275 21.71 -2.67 -5.00
N GLN A 276 22.76 -3.48 -5.04
CA GLN A 276 23.93 -3.24 -5.88
C GLN A 276 23.61 -3.35 -7.38
N ASN A 277 22.57 -4.11 -7.74
CA ASN A 277 22.19 -4.33 -9.13
C ASN A 277 21.10 -3.37 -9.62
N LEU A 278 20.54 -2.49 -8.78
CA LEU A 278 19.44 -1.59 -9.19
C LEU A 278 19.78 -0.78 -10.45
N ASP A 279 20.99 -0.23 -10.53
CA ASP A 279 21.46 0.58 -11.66
C ASP A 279 22.40 -0.21 -12.59
N SER A 280 22.30 -1.54 -12.60
CA SER A 280 23.21 -2.40 -13.37
C SER A 280 22.81 -2.63 -14.83
N LEU A 281 21.66 -2.10 -15.25
CA LEU A 281 21.01 -2.46 -16.50
C LEU A 281 20.64 -1.22 -17.31
N THR A 282 20.93 -1.26 -18.62
CA THR A 282 20.43 -0.29 -19.60
C THR A 282 19.18 -0.85 -20.28
N LEU A 283 18.16 -0.01 -20.44
CA LEU A 283 16.88 -0.41 -21.06
C LEU A 283 16.99 -0.64 -22.58
N GLU A 284 17.91 0.04 -23.25
CA GLU A 284 18.10 -0.05 -24.71
C GLU A 284 18.35 -1.51 -25.15
N GLY A 285 17.51 -2.00 -26.07
CA GLY A 285 17.61 -3.32 -26.64
C GLY A 285 17.01 -4.45 -25.79
N LEU A 286 16.47 -4.15 -24.61
CA LEU A 286 15.66 -5.13 -23.87
C LEU A 286 14.38 -5.46 -24.61
N ARG A 287 13.87 -6.67 -24.40
CA ARG A 287 12.62 -7.16 -25.00
C ARG A 287 11.61 -7.49 -23.91
N ILE A 288 10.48 -6.78 -23.89
CA ILE A 288 9.40 -7.03 -22.93
C ILE A 288 8.18 -7.60 -23.66
N GLY A 289 7.76 -8.80 -23.25
CA GLY A 289 6.59 -9.48 -23.80
C GLY A 289 5.30 -8.93 -23.22
N ARG A 290 4.45 -8.30 -24.02
CA ARG A 290 3.12 -7.84 -23.63
C ARG A 290 2.11 -8.98 -23.73
N LEU A 291 1.60 -9.46 -22.60
CA LEU A 291 0.65 -10.59 -22.58
C LEU A 291 -0.74 -10.14 -23.04
N SER A 292 -1.10 -10.35 -24.31
CA SER A 292 -2.28 -9.74 -24.95
C SER A 292 -3.60 -10.00 -24.21
N VAL A 293 -3.89 -11.27 -23.91
CA VAL A 293 -5.12 -11.67 -23.21
C VAL A 293 -5.26 -10.99 -21.83
N ALA A 294 -4.15 -10.70 -21.17
CA ALA A 294 -4.15 -10.03 -19.89
C ALA A 294 -4.57 -8.55 -20.01
N PHE A 295 -4.19 -7.88 -21.09
CA PHE A 295 -4.60 -6.50 -21.38
C PHE A 295 -6.05 -6.40 -21.86
N ASP A 296 -6.53 -7.41 -22.58
CA ASP A 296 -7.92 -7.45 -23.07
C ASP A 296 -8.93 -7.60 -21.92
N ASN A 297 -8.53 -8.31 -20.86
CA ASN A 297 -9.35 -8.49 -19.66
C ASN A 297 -9.38 -7.25 -18.73
N ALA A 298 -8.44 -6.31 -18.89
CA ALA A 298 -8.33 -5.14 -18.02
C ALA A 298 -9.16 -3.96 -18.52
N ASN A 299 -9.80 -3.24 -17.60
CA ASN A 299 -10.59 -2.06 -17.95
C ASN A 299 -9.71 -0.89 -18.44
N GLY A 300 -10.32 0.14 -19.05
CA GLY A 300 -9.59 1.30 -19.55
C GLY A 300 -8.89 2.14 -18.47
N ALA A 301 -9.43 2.18 -17.24
CA ALA A 301 -8.86 2.95 -16.13
C ALA A 301 -7.61 2.30 -15.51
N VAL A 302 -7.39 1.01 -15.76
CA VAL A 302 -6.17 0.27 -15.45
C VAL A 302 -5.23 0.27 -16.66
N ARG A 303 -5.76 -0.04 -17.85
CA ARG A 303 -4.96 -0.20 -19.07
C ARG A 303 -4.29 1.09 -19.53
N GLY A 304 -4.98 2.23 -19.44
CA GLY A 304 -4.46 3.53 -19.89
C GLY A 304 -3.10 3.88 -19.28
N PRO A 305 -3.02 4.03 -17.94
CA PRO A 305 -1.75 4.36 -17.27
C PRO A 305 -0.62 3.36 -17.51
N ILE A 306 -0.95 2.07 -17.68
CA ILE A 306 0.05 1.03 -18.01
C ILE A 306 0.58 1.23 -19.44
N ASN A 307 -0.29 1.52 -20.40
CA ASN A 307 0.13 1.82 -21.77
C ASN A 307 1.02 3.06 -21.83
N ASP A 308 0.72 4.10 -21.04
CA ASP A 308 1.57 5.30 -20.96
C ASP A 308 2.96 4.95 -20.41
N ALA A 309 3.03 4.08 -19.39
CA ALA A 309 4.31 3.57 -18.89
C ALA A 309 5.07 2.75 -19.93
N LEU A 310 4.38 1.87 -20.65
CA LEU A 310 4.97 1.05 -21.71
C LEU A 310 5.50 1.91 -22.89
N GLN A 311 4.78 2.96 -23.25
CA GLN A 311 5.26 3.93 -24.25
C GLN A 311 6.58 4.57 -23.80
N TRP A 312 6.69 4.95 -22.52
CA TRP A 312 7.95 5.46 -21.99
C TRP A 312 9.08 4.44 -22.11
N TYR A 313 8.82 3.15 -21.84
CA TYR A 313 9.84 2.10 -22.01
C TYR A 313 10.28 1.96 -23.49
N GLU A 314 9.35 2.04 -24.44
CA GLU A 314 9.68 2.07 -25.87
C GLU A 314 10.55 3.28 -26.24
N GLU A 315 10.23 4.46 -25.69
CA GLU A 315 11.03 5.68 -25.86
C GLU A 315 12.45 5.55 -25.27
N GLN A 316 12.64 4.69 -24.25
CA GLN A 316 13.96 4.33 -23.72
C GLN A 316 14.67 3.20 -24.50
N GLY A 317 14.08 2.73 -25.61
CA GLY A 317 14.67 1.72 -26.49
C GLY A 317 14.33 0.27 -26.12
N VAL A 318 13.32 0.03 -25.28
CA VAL A 318 12.77 -1.31 -25.07
C VAL A 318 11.93 -1.72 -26.28
N GLU A 319 12.08 -2.95 -26.75
CA GLU A 319 11.21 -3.54 -27.75
C GLU A 319 10.03 -4.26 -27.08
N LEU A 320 8.80 -3.80 -27.33
CA LEU A 320 7.60 -4.48 -26.91
C LEU A 320 7.20 -5.55 -27.93
N VAL A 321 6.92 -6.75 -27.43
CA VAL A 321 6.54 -7.91 -28.24
C VAL A 321 5.21 -8.43 -27.74
N ASP A 322 4.15 -8.37 -28.54
CA ASP A 322 2.88 -9.01 -28.17
C ASP A 322 3.08 -10.54 -28.12
N ILE A 323 2.69 -11.15 -27.00
CA ILE A 323 2.86 -12.58 -26.76
C ILE A 323 1.59 -13.25 -26.24
N GLU A 324 1.51 -14.53 -26.52
CA GLU A 324 0.53 -15.46 -25.97
C GLU A 324 1.27 -16.65 -25.34
N ILE A 325 0.70 -17.18 -24.25
CA ILE A 325 1.19 -18.42 -23.64
C ILE A 325 0.26 -19.55 -24.10
N PRO A 326 0.79 -20.58 -24.79
CA PRO A 326 -0.01 -21.72 -25.24
C PRO A 326 -0.77 -22.37 -24.07
N GLU A 327 -2.05 -22.70 -24.29
CA GLU A 327 -2.90 -23.44 -23.33
C GLU A 327 -3.01 -22.78 -21.94
N MET A 328 -2.69 -21.48 -21.83
CA MET A 328 -2.57 -20.79 -20.54
C MET A 328 -3.83 -20.94 -19.66
N ALA A 329 -5.03 -20.76 -20.23
CA ALA A 329 -6.26 -20.83 -19.46
C ALA A 329 -6.51 -22.23 -18.84
N GLU A 330 -6.23 -23.29 -19.60
CA GLU A 330 -6.36 -24.68 -19.13
C GLU A 330 -5.32 -24.99 -18.05
N LEU A 331 -4.06 -24.63 -18.31
CA LEU A 331 -2.96 -24.85 -17.38
C LEU A 331 -3.17 -24.09 -16.06
N LEU A 332 -3.63 -22.84 -16.09
CA LEU A 332 -3.95 -22.06 -14.89
C LEU A 332 -5.11 -22.68 -14.09
N SER A 333 -6.14 -23.18 -14.78
CA SER A 333 -7.28 -23.86 -14.14
C SER A 333 -6.86 -25.14 -13.43
N ALA A 334 -5.95 -25.91 -14.03
CA ALA A 334 -5.50 -27.20 -13.51
C ALA A 334 -4.42 -27.12 -12.41
N SER A 335 -3.79 -25.96 -12.18
CA SER A 335 -2.55 -25.84 -11.39
C SER A 335 -2.72 -25.26 -9.98
N GLY A 336 -3.95 -24.99 -9.55
CA GLY A 336 -4.25 -24.42 -8.23
C GLY A 336 -4.14 -25.45 -7.09
N LEU A 337 -3.44 -25.09 -6.00
CA LEU A 337 -3.17 -26.01 -4.88
C LEU A 337 -3.79 -25.62 -3.54
N ILE A 338 -4.37 -24.41 -3.42
CA ILE A 338 -4.93 -23.91 -2.15
C ILE A 338 -5.93 -24.90 -1.54
N GLY A 339 -6.85 -25.42 -2.36
CA GLY A 339 -7.87 -26.37 -1.90
C GLY A 339 -7.32 -27.74 -1.49
N HIS A 340 -6.11 -28.10 -1.94
CA HIS A 340 -5.45 -29.36 -1.62
C HIS A 340 -4.56 -29.26 -0.36
N GLU A 341 -3.97 -28.08 -0.12
CA GLU A 341 -2.91 -27.90 0.86
C GLU A 341 -3.39 -27.25 2.16
N PHE A 342 -4.28 -26.25 2.10
CA PHE A 342 -4.53 -25.34 3.23
C PHE A 342 -4.84 -26.04 4.56
N ARG A 343 -5.75 -27.01 4.56
CA ARG A 343 -6.13 -27.74 5.78
C ARG A 343 -4.92 -28.41 6.41
N THR A 344 -4.17 -29.17 5.61
CA THR A 344 -3.00 -29.92 6.08
C THR A 344 -1.92 -28.96 6.57
N ASP A 345 -1.65 -27.91 5.81
CA ASP A 345 -0.60 -26.95 6.13
C ASP A 345 -0.92 -26.15 7.39
N LEU A 346 -2.17 -25.70 7.57
CA LEU A 346 -2.59 -24.97 8.76
C LEU A 346 -2.54 -25.86 10.01
N ASP A 347 -3.04 -27.09 9.92
CA ASP A 347 -3.05 -28.05 11.05
C ASP A 347 -1.61 -28.35 11.50
N GLN A 348 -0.70 -28.59 10.55
CA GLN A 348 0.72 -28.80 10.84
C GLN A 348 1.38 -27.56 11.44
N TYR A 349 1.09 -26.37 10.92
CA TYR A 349 1.62 -25.12 11.44
C TYR A 349 1.16 -24.88 12.89
N LEU A 350 -0.12 -25.06 13.20
CA LEU A 350 -0.65 -24.86 14.56
C LEU A 350 -0.01 -25.83 15.57
N GLN A 351 0.16 -27.09 15.17
CA GLN A 351 0.87 -28.08 15.97
C GLN A 351 2.34 -27.71 16.18
N GLN A 352 3.04 -27.35 15.10
CA GLN A 352 4.48 -27.04 15.12
C GLN A 352 4.81 -25.85 16.03
N PHE A 353 3.98 -24.80 15.98
CA PHE A 353 4.24 -23.55 16.69
C PHE A 353 3.52 -23.43 18.05
N GLY A 354 2.90 -24.51 18.52
CA GLY A 354 2.42 -24.64 19.89
C GLY A 354 1.08 -23.99 20.17
N SER A 355 0.14 -24.02 19.21
CA SER A 355 -1.23 -23.59 19.48
C SER A 355 -1.96 -24.62 20.35
N GLU A 356 -2.29 -24.25 21.58
CA GLU A 356 -2.94 -25.16 22.54
C GLU A 356 -4.47 -25.09 22.49
N THR A 357 -5.04 -23.90 22.26
CA THR A 357 -6.50 -23.67 22.32
C THR A 357 -7.22 -24.00 21.01
N ILE A 358 -6.52 -23.88 19.89
CA ILE A 358 -7.01 -24.16 18.55
C ILE A 358 -5.99 -25.11 17.92
N ALA A 359 -6.32 -26.39 17.83
CA ALA A 359 -5.37 -27.41 17.39
C ALA A 359 -5.36 -27.57 15.85
N ASN A 360 -6.47 -27.24 15.18
CA ASN A 360 -6.65 -27.47 13.75
C ASN A 360 -7.74 -26.56 13.14
N LEU A 361 -7.88 -26.61 11.81
CA LEU A 361 -8.91 -25.90 11.04
C LEU A 361 -10.33 -26.27 11.50
N GLY A 362 -10.54 -27.51 11.95
CA GLY A 362 -11.83 -27.95 12.47
C GLY A 362 -12.29 -27.16 13.68
N ASP A 363 -11.42 -26.93 14.65
CA ASP A 363 -11.76 -26.12 15.83
C ASP A 363 -12.19 -24.71 15.42
N ILE A 364 -11.50 -24.10 14.45
CA ILE A 364 -11.83 -22.76 13.93
C ILE A 364 -13.23 -22.74 13.31
N VAL A 365 -13.52 -23.71 12.45
CA VAL A 365 -14.79 -23.78 11.71
C VAL A 365 -15.95 -24.15 12.64
N ASP A 366 -15.77 -25.16 13.48
CA ASP A 366 -16.81 -25.72 14.34
C ASP A 366 -17.21 -24.74 15.45
N LEU A 367 -16.28 -23.87 15.91
CA LEU A 367 -16.56 -22.79 16.86
C LEU A 367 -17.10 -21.50 16.20
N GLY A 368 -17.05 -21.39 14.87
CA GLY A 368 -17.50 -20.19 14.15
C GLY A 368 -16.65 -18.94 14.42
N LEU A 369 -15.39 -19.11 14.82
CA LEU A 369 -14.51 -18.02 15.26
C LEU A 369 -13.76 -17.36 14.09
N TYR A 370 -14.49 -16.94 13.06
CA TYR A 370 -13.94 -16.30 11.86
C TYR A 370 -14.95 -15.37 11.20
N HIS A 371 -14.50 -14.47 10.33
CA HIS A 371 -15.37 -13.53 9.64
C HIS A 371 -16.15 -14.19 8.50
N GLN A 372 -17.40 -13.79 8.29
CA GLN A 372 -18.27 -14.35 7.24
C GLN A 372 -17.66 -14.34 5.82
N ALA A 373 -16.75 -13.41 5.54
CA ALA A 373 -16.06 -13.30 4.25
C ALA A 373 -15.22 -14.53 3.88
N VAL A 374 -14.75 -15.29 4.88
CA VAL A 374 -13.97 -16.52 4.67
C VAL A 374 -14.77 -17.79 4.92
N ASN A 375 -16.08 -17.69 5.20
CA ASN A 375 -16.93 -18.84 5.52
C ASN A 375 -16.91 -19.92 4.43
N GLY A 376 -17.20 -19.53 3.18
CA GLY A 376 -17.20 -20.48 2.06
C GLY A 376 -15.86 -21.21 1.88
N PRO A 377 -14.74 -20.48 1.73
CA PRO A 377 -13.42 -21.10 1.61
C PRO A 377 -13.01 -22.00 2.80
N LEU A 378 -13.25 -21.57 4.04
CA LEU A 378 -12.89 -22.37 5.22
C LEU A 378 -13.77 -23.62 5.35
N ALA A 379 -15.08 -23.50 5.16
CA ALA A 379 -15.99 -24.64 5.19
C ALA A 379 -15.63 -25.68 4.12
N ARG A 380 -15.32 -25.23 2.89
CA ARG A 380 -14.81 -26.13 1.83
C ARG A 380 -13.53 -26.83 2.27
N SER A 381 -12.52 -26.08 2.70
CA SER A 381 -11.22 -26.65 3.06
C SER A 381 -11.31 -27.62 4.25
N ARG A 382 -12.20 -27.34 5.22
CA ARG A 382 -12.51 -28.22 6.34
C ARG A 382 -13.16 -29.54 5.90
N SER A 383 -13.98 -29.50 4.85
CA SER A 383 -14.65 -30.68 4.29
C SER A 383 -13.81 -31.47 3.29
N THR A 384 -12.71 -30.89 2.79
CA THR A 384 -11.84 -31.53 1.81
C THR A 384 -10.88 -32.50 2.51
N GLU A 385 -10.77 -33.71 1.95
CA GLU A 385 -9.62 -34.59 2.13
C GLU A 385 -8.72 -34.49 0.91
N ARG A 386 -7.42 -34.63 1.11
CA ARG A 386 -6.45 -34.54 0.02
C ARG A 386 -6.60 -35.75 -0.90
N ASP A 387 -7.06 -35.49 -2.12
CA ASP A 387 -6.96 -36.44 -3.23
C ASP A 387 -5.56 -36.38 -3.82
N GLU A 388 -4.75 -37.42 -3.56
CA GLU A 388 -3.36 -37.49 -4.02
C GLU A 388 -3.22 -37.56 -5.53
N ALA A 389 -4.19 -38.14 -6.25
CA ALA A 389 -4.15 -38.21 -7.72
C ALA A 389 -4.44 -36.83 -8.32
N ALA A 390 -5.44 -36.13 -7.79
CA ALA A 390 -5.74 -34.75 -8.19
C ALA A 390 -4.60 -33.79 -7.82
N TYR A 391 -4.02 -33.94 -6.63
CA TYR A 391 -2.84 -33.16 -6.21
C TYR A 391 -1.65 -33.38 -7.15
N THR A 392 -1.32 -34.64 -7.46
CA THR A 392 -0.22 -34.99 -8.37
C THR A 392 -0.46 -34.41 -9.77
N THR A 393 -1.71 -34.45 -10.25
CA THR A 393 -2.11 -33.84 -11.53
C THR A 393 -1.91 -32.32 -11.51
N ALA A 394 -2.34 -31.65 -10.43
CA ALA A 394 -2.18 -30.21 -10.29
C ALA A 394 -0.70 -29.80 -10.19
N MET A 395 0.12 -30.58 -9.47
CA MET A 395 1.58 -30.40 -9.42
C MET A 395 2.22 -30.53 -10.81
N ALA A 396 1.83 -31.53 -11.59
CA ALA A 396 2.33 -31.70 -12.95
C ALA A 396 1.93 -30.53 -13.86
N ALA A 397 0.68 -30.06 -13.77
CA ALA A 397 0.20 -28.91 -14.55
C ALA A 397 0.99 -27.62 -14.26
N ARG A 398 1.49 -27.44 -13.02
CA ARG A 398 2.36 -26.31 -12.66
C ARG A 398 3.71 -26.36 -13.35
N LEU A 399 4.31 -27.55 -13.44
CA LEU A 399 5.57 -27.74 -14.17
C LEU A 399 5.36 -27.43 -15.65
N THR A 400 4.30 -27.99 -16.26
CA THR A 400 3.94 -27.70 -17.64
C THR A 400 3.68 -26.21 -17.89
N LEU A 401 2.99 -25.53 -16.96
CA LEU A 401 2.79 -24.08 -17.02
C LEU A 401 4.11 -23.32 -17.00
N ARG A 402 5.02 -23.65 -16.07
CA ARG A 402 6.33 -23.00 -15.99
C ARG A 402 7.11 -23.20 -17.29
N ASP A 403 7.17 -24.43 -17.79
CA ASP A 403 7.87 -24.76 -19.04
C ASP A 403 7.28 -24.00 -20.24
N ALA A 404 5.95 -23.84 -20.30
CA ALA A 404 5.28 -23.05 -21.33
C ALA A 404 5.67 -21.56 -21.26
N VAL A 405 5.73 -20.98 -20.06
CA VAL A 405 6.15 -19.58 -19.87
C VAL A 405 7.63 -19.40 -20.22
N GLU A 406 8.51 -20.29 -19.73
CA GLU A 406 9.95 -20.25 -20.03
C GLU A 406 10.23 -20.44 -21.51
N LYS A 407 9.44 -21.26 -22.21
CA LYS A 407 9.51 -21.38 -23.67
C LYS A 407 9.15 -20.07 -24.37
N VAL A 408 8.13 -19.34 -23.91
CA VAL A 408 7.77 -18.02 -24.47
C VAL A 408 8.91 -17.00 -24.26
N PHE A 409 9.55 -17.00 -23.09
CA PHE A 409 10.76 -16.21 -22.85
C PHE A 409 11.85 -16.55 -23.87
N LEU A 410 12.14 -17.83 -24.07
CA LEU A 410 13.19 -18.30 -24.97
C LEU A 410 12.91 -17.97 -26.44
N ASP A 411 11.74 -18.38 -26.94
CA ASP A 411 11.37 -18.25 -28.35
C ASP A 411 11.33 -16.78 -28.80
N ASN A 412 10.92 -15.88 -27.91
CA ASN A 412 10.80 -14.45 -28.18
C ASN A 412 12.00 -13.63 -27.66
N ARG A 413 13.00 -14.28 -27.05
CA ARG A 413 14.18 -13.67 -26.43
C ARG A 413 13.82 -12.55 -25.44
N LEU A 414 12.86 -12.80 -24.55
CA LEU A 414 12.34 -11.79 -23.63
C LEU A 414 13.20 -11.66 -22.38
N ASP A 415 13.24 -10.44 -21.85
CA ASP A 415 13.80 -10.11 -20.54
C ASP A 415 12.72 -10.11 -19.45
N ALA A 416 11.49 -9.75 -19.81
CA ALA A 416 10.33 -9.71 -18.93
C ALA A 416 9.05 -10.06 -19.71
N ILE A 417 8.00 -10.46 -18.98
CA ILE A 417 6.63 -10.42 -19.47
C ILE A 417 5.87 -9.37 -18.65
N VAL A 418 5.12 -8.49 -19.32
CA VAL A 418 4.35 -7.42 -18.69
C VAL A 418 2.85 -7.65 -18.80
N TYR A 419 2.13 -7.38 -17.72
CA TYR A 419 0.67 -7.37 -17.69
C TYR A 419 0.11 -6.51 -16.53
N PRO A 420 -1.17 -6.12 -16.59
CA PRO A 420 -1.82 -5.45 -15.47
C PRO A 420 -1.86 -6.34 -14.21
N THR A 421 -1.43 -5.81 -13.07
CA THR A 421 -1.48 -6.54 -11.77
C THR A 421 -2.93 -6.94 -11.42
N VAL A 422 -3.88 -6.08 -11.78
CA VAL A 422 -5.32 -6.24 -11.56
C VAL A 422 -6.08 -5.92 -12.84
N ILE A 423 -7.31 -6.41 -12.98
CA ILE A 423 -8.17 -6.11 -14.14
C ILE A 423 -9.08 -4.92 -13.90
N GLU A 424 -9.38 -4.63 -12.62
CA GLU A 424 -10.28 -3.58 -12.17
C GLU A 424 -9.63 -2.81 -11.02
N ASN A 425 -9.94 -1.52 -10.93
CA ASN A 425 -9.49 -0.68 -9.81
C ASN A 425 -10.12 -1.15 -8.48
N GLN A 426 -9.66 -0.53 -7.41
CA GLN A 426 -10.12 -0.75 -6.03
C GLN A 426 -11.63 -0.50 -5.94
N VAL A 427 -12.42 -1.50 -5.57
CA VAL A 427 -13.88 -1.34 -5.37
C VAL A 427 -14.19 -0.64 -4.05
N PHE A 428 -15.44 -0.18 -3.88
CA PHE A 428 -15.89 0.32 -2.59
C PHE A 428 -15.98 -0.83 -1.57
N ILE A 429 -15.78 -0.50 -0.29
CA ILE A 429 -15.93 -1.46 0.80
C ILE A 429 -17.35 -2.03 0.78
N GLY A 430 -17.45 -3.36 0.80
CA GLY A 430 -18.71 -4.10 0.71
C GLY A 430 -18.98 -4.67 -0.68
N ASP A 431 -18.38 -4.09 -1.72
CA ASP A 431 -18.49 -4.63 -3.08
C ASP A 431 -17.53 -5.82 -3.28
N PRO A 432 -17.89 -6.79 -4.13
CA PRO A 432 -16.98 -7.85 -4.52
C PRO A 432 -15.86 -7.27 -5.39
N GLN A 433 -14.60 -7.44 -4.97
CA GLN A 433 -13.46 -7.12 -5.82
C GLN A 433 -13.33 -8.21 -6.89
N PRO A 434 -13.40 -7.87 -8.19
CA PRO A 434 -13.17 -8.83 -9.27
C PRO A 434 -11.79 -9.49 -9.15
N GLY A 435 -11.65 -10.66 -9.77
CA GLY A 435 -10.41 -11.43 -9.76
C GLY A 435 -9.20 -10.63 -10.25
N SER A 436 -8.00 -11.18 -10.07
CA SER A 436 -6.75 -10.58 -10.54
C SER A 436 -6.05 -11.54 -11.50
N GLN A 437 -4.90 -11.12 -12.03
CA GLN A 437 -4.05 -11.98 -12.86
C GLN A 437 -2.98 -12.67 -12.03
N CYS A 438 -3.31 -12.98 -10.78
CA CYS A 438 -2.34 -13.46 -9.81
C CYS A 438 -1.79 -14.85 -10.12
N GLN A 439 -2.54 -15.68 -10.84
CA GLN A 439 -2.26 -17.10 -11.00
C GLN A 439 -0.98 -17.35 -11.78
N LEU A 440 -0.63 -16.53 -12.79
CA LEU A 440 0.51 -16.81 -13.66
C LEU A 440 1.83 -16.92 -12.88
N ALA A 441 2.21 -15.87 -12.13
CA ALA A 441 3.40 -15.89 -11.28
C ALA A 441 3.31 -16.90 -10.12
N ALA A 442 2.11 -17.01 -9.53
CA ALA A 442 1.88 -17.90 -8.39
C ALA A 442 2.02 -19.38 -8.77
N HIS A 443 1.51 -19.75 -9.94
CA HIS A 443 1.40 -21.14 -10.37
C HIS A 443 2.67 -21.64 -11.08
N SER A 444 3.36 -20.76 -11.80
CA SER A 444 4.67 -21.05 -12.40
C SER A 444 5.82 -21.03 -11.37
N GLY A 445 5.66 -20.34 -10.24
CA GLY A 445 6.71 -20.16 -9.23
C GLY A 445 7.76 -19.10 -9.62
N LEU A 446 7.54 -18.38 -10.72
CA LEU A 446 8.39 -17.31 -11.22
C LEU A 446 8.24 -16.02 -10.40
N PRO A 447 9.27 -15.16 -10.39
CA PRO A 447 9.23 -13.89 -9.66
C PRO A 447 8.37 -12.88 -10.41
N ALA A 448 7.65 -12.04 -9.66
CA ALA A 448 6.86 -10.96 -10.23
C ALA A 448 6.91 -9.70 -9.37
N LEU A 449 7.23 -8.58 -10.00
CA LEU A 449 7.26 -7.24 -9.39
C LEU A 449 6.00 -6.48 -9.80
N SER A 450 5.19 -6.08 -8.83
CA SER A 450 4.19 -5.04 -9.04
C SER A 450 4.84 -3.68 -8.76
N MET A 451 4.75 -2.77 -9.71
CA MET A 451 5.30 -1.41 -9.61
C MET A 451 4.23 -0.35 -9.92
N PRO A 452 4.22 0.79 -9.21
CA PRO A 452 3.31 1.88 -9.51
C PRO A 452 3.60 2.50 -10.88
N VAL A 453 2.55 2.84 -11.61
CA VAL A 453 2.60 3.60 -12.87
C VAL A 453 1.78 4.89 -12.80
N GLY A 454 1.63 5.42 -11.58
CA GLY A 454 0.86 6.62 -11.29
C GLY A 454 -0.57 6.35 -10.80
N LEU A 455 -1.41 7.38 -10.94
CA LEU A 455 -2.82 7.38 -10.55
C LEU A 455 -3.69 7.48 -11.81
N ASN A 456 -4.85 6.83 -11.80
CA ASN A 456 -5.84 7.01 -12.87
C ASN A 456 -6.58 8.36 -12.75
N GLY A 457 -7.46 8.68 -13.70
CA GLY A 457 -8.25 9.92 -13.70
C GLY A 457 -9.19 10.13 -12.49
N ARG A 458 -9.34 9.13 -11.61
CA ARG A 458 -10.08 9.23 -10.34
C ARG A 458 -9.16 9.43 -9.13
N GLY A 459 -7.84 9.54 -9.34
CA GLY A 459 -6.85 9.65 -8.27
C GLY A 459 -6.56 8.33 -7.55
N LEU A 460 -6.87 7.19 -8.19
CA LEU A 460 -6.62 5.87 -7.61
C LEU A 460 -5.32 5.25 -8.17
N PRO A 461 -4.50 4.61 -7.33
CA PRO A 461 -3.28 3.94 -7.77
C PRO A 461 -3.52 2.86 -8.84
N VAL A 462 -2.59 2.77 -9.79
CA VAL A 462 -2.51 1.71 -10.79
C VAL A 462 -1.13 1.07 -10.72
N GLY A 463 -1.10 -0.27 -10.79
CA GLY A 463 0.13 -1.06 -10.78
C GLY A 463 0.29 -1.89 -12.07
N MET A 464 1.51 -1.90 -12.57
CA MET A 464 1.97 -2.76 -13.67
C MET A 464 2.78 -3.92 -13.09
N GLU A 465 2.60 -5.12 -13.61
CA GLU A 465 3.36 -6.31 -13.19
C GLU A 465 4.41 -6.68 -14.23
N LEU A 466 5.65 -6.87 -13.77
CA LEU A 466 6.75 -7.46 -14.53
C LEU A 466 7.03 -8.86 -13.99
N LEU A 467 6.76 -9.88 -14.80
CA LEU A 467 7.13 -11.27 -14.55
C LEU A 467 8.52 -11.53 -15.11
N GLY A 468 9.38 -12.15 -14.30
CA GLY A 468 10.77 -12.45 -14.66
C GLY A 468 11.00 -13.95 -14.83
N GLN A 469 12.18 -14.29 -15.35
CA GLN A 469 12.66 -15.67 -15.35
C GLN A 469 13.04 -16.11 -13.93
N HIS A 470 13.06 -17.42 -13.70
CA HIS A 470 13.33 -18.00 -12.39
C HIS A 470 14.70 -17.53 -11.84
N PHE A 471 14.72 -17.06 -10.59
CA PHE A 471 15.88 -16.46 -9.92
C PHE A 471 16.48 -15.20 -10.56
N GLN A 472 15.76 -14.54 -11.48
CA GLN A 472 16.13 -13.22 -12.01
C GLN A 472 15.44 -12.06 -11.26
N ASP A 473 15.09 -12.27 -10.00
CA ASP A 473 14.42 -11.31 -9.12
C ASP A 473 15.12 -9.94 -9.07
N ALA A 474 16.46 -9.92 -8.92
CA ALA A 474 17.22 -8.67 -8.90
C ALA A 474 17.21 -7.95 -10.25
N ARG A 475 17.15 -8.69 -11.36
CA ARG A 475 17.01 -8.12 -12.72
C ARG A 475 15.66 -7.44 -12.88
N LEU A 476 14.58 -7.98 -12.30
CA LEU A 476 13.26 -7.32 -12.31
C LEU A 476 13.31 -5.92 -11.70
N LEU A 477 13.95 -5.79 -10.53
CA LEU A 477 14.12 -4.48 -9.90
C LEU A 477 14.98 -3.56 -10.77
N ALA A 478 16.07 -4.07 -11.35
CA ALA A 478 16.95 -3.29 -12.22
C ALA A 478 16.26 -2.78 -13.50
N MET A 479 15.30 -3.51 -14.06
CA MET A 479 14.48 -3.03 -15.19
C MET A 479 13.48 -1.96 -14.77
N ALA A 480 12.93 -2.05 -13.56
CA ALA A 480 11.95 -1.09 -13.05
C ALA A 480 12.58 0.22 -12.55
N TYR A 481 13.84 0.17 -12.12
CA TYR A 481 14.53 1.27 -11.46
C TYR A 481 14.64 2.55 -12.32
N PRO A 482 15.04 2.49 -13.62
CA PRO A 482 15.07 3.69 -14.45
C PRO A 482 13.70 4.39 -14.58
N TYR A 483 12.60 3.64 -14.62
CA TYR A 483 11.25 4.21 -14.67
C TYR A 483 10.89 4.92 -13.36
N GLU A 484 11.20 4.31 -12.21
CA GLU A 484 11.02 4.96 -10.90
C GLU A 484 11.76 6.31 -10.86
N GLN A 485 13.04 6.32 -11.26
CA GLN A 485 13.88 7.52 -11.23
C GLN A 485 13.39 8.61 -12.20
N ALA A 486 12.94 8.24 -13.40
CA ALA A 486 12.51 9.19 -14.41
C ALA A 486 11.09 9.74 -14.16
N MET A 487 10.17 8.88 -13.72
CA MET A 487 8.74 9.20 -13.66
C MET A 487 8.26 9.53 -12.25
N SER A 488 9.01 9.15 -11.20
CA SER A 488 8.59 9.28 -9.80
C SER A 488 7.12 8.89 -9.60
N PRO A 489 6.70 7.67 -10.04
CA PRO A 489 5.30 7.31 -10.21
C PRO A 489 4.52 7.19 -8.90
N ARG A 490 5.23 7.24 -7.76
CA ARG A 490 4.63 7.23 -6.43
C ARG A 490 4.14 8.62 -6.05
N VAL A 491 2.90 8.69 -5.58
CA VAL A 491 2.31 9.88 -4.96
C VAL A 491 1.83 9.53 -3.56
N ALA A 492 2.22 10.30 -2.54
CA ALA A 492 1.76 10.05 -1.17
C ALA A 492 0.23 10.18 -1.03
N PRO A 493 -0.43 9.35 -0.20
CA PRO A 493 -1.86 9.40 -0.01
C PRO A 493 -2.32 10.70 0.67
N SER A 494 -3.37 11.29 0.11
CA SER A 494 -3.93 12.58 0.54
C SER A 494 -4.53 12.62 1.96
N VAL A 495 -5.01 11.48 2.49
CA VAL A 495 -5.76 11.46 3.76
C VAL A 495 -4.89 11.15 4.98
N THR A 496 -3.61 10.89 4.76
CA THR A 496 -2.60 10.70 5.81
C THR A 496 -1.38 11.60 5.58
N PRO A 497 -1.57 12.92 5.48
CA PRO A 497 -0.48 13.86 5.21
C PRO A 497 0.56 13.85 6.34
N GLN A 498 1.63 14.61 6.16
CA GLN A 498 2.59 14.92 7.21
C GLN A 498 1.86 15.44 8.47
N LEU A 499 2.33 15.04 9.65
CA LEU A 499 1.79 15.55 10.91
C LEU A 499 2.21 17.01 11.12
N VAL A 500 1.33 17.80 11.73
CA VAL A 500 1.62 19.16 12.17
C VAL A 500 1.81 19.12 13.68
N ASN A 501 3.02 19.39 14.16
CA ASN A 501 3.37 19.33 15.59
C ASN A 501 3.02 17.97 16.25
N GLY A 502 3.19 16.86 15.51
CA GLY A 502 2.91 15.51 16.01
C GLY A 502 1.44 15.09 16.00
N ALA A 503 0.54 15.90 15.43
CA ALA A 503 -0.88 15.58 15.29
C ALA A 503 -1.33 15.64 13.82
N ALA A 504 -2.47 15.01 13.52
CA ALA A 504 -3.13 15.17 12.22
C ALA A 504 -3.47 16.64 11.98
N PRO A 505 -3.41 17.13 10.72
CA PRO A 505 -3.89 18.48 10.40
C PRO A 505 -5.35 18.66 10.84
N ALA A 506 -5.62 19.77 11.53
CA ALA A 506 -6.96 20.11 11.95
C ALA A 506 -7.85 20.46 10.74
N SER A 507 -9.16 20.22 10.88
CA SER A 507 -10.14 20.74 9.92
C SER A 507 -10.01 22.26 9.82
N GLN A 508 -10.12 22.78 8.61
CA GLN A 508 -10.13 24.22 8.35
C GLN A 508 -11.57 24.70 8.21
N THR A 509 -11.93 25.77 8.93
CA THR A 509 -13.22 26.44 8.75
C THR A 509 -13.00 27.71 7.95
N ILE A 510 -13.77 27.88 6.88
CA ILE A 510 -13.79 29.06 6.03
C ILE A 510 -15.18 29.68 6.16
N GLU A 511 -15.24 30.92 6.62
CA GLU A 511 -16.48 31.69 6.69
C GLU A 511 -16.51 32.73 5.57
N MET A 512 -17.65 32.83 4.90
CA MET A 512 -17.86 33.72 3.77
C MET A 512 -19.20 34.42 3.94
N GLU A 513 -19.20 35.73 3.75
CA GLU A 513 -20.41 36.53 3.57
C GLU A 513 -20.48 37.03 2.13
N PHE A 514 -21.60 36.74 1.47
CA PHE A 514 -21.96 37.30 0.18
C PHE A 514 -23.00 38.39 0.41
N ASP A 515 -22.65 39.64 0.15
CA ASP A 515 -23.56 40.80 0.22
C ASP A 515 -23.47 41.59 -1.09
N ARG A 516 -24.47 41.41 -1.97
CA ARG A 516 -24.60 42.17 -3.22
C ARG A 516 -26.06 42.41 -3.54
N GLN A 517 -26.40 43.67 -3.87
CA GLN A 517 -27.74 44.04 -4.36
C GLN A 517 -28.88 43.51 -3.48
N GLN A 518 -28.75 43.64 -2.15
CA GLN A 518 -29.71 43.17 -1.14
C GLN A 518 -29.91 41.64 -1.09
N THR A 519 -29.02 40.90 -1.77
CA THR A 519 -28.85 39.45 -1.60
C THR A 519 -27.76 39.22 -0.58
N VAL A 520 -28.14 38.77 0.62
CA VAL A 520 -27.21 38.55 1.75
C VAL A 520 -27.24 37.09 2.19
N LEU A 521 -26.11 36.42 2.02
CA LEU A 521 -25.93 34.99 2.27
C LEU A 521 -24.67 34.78 3.11
N GLN A 522 -24.82 34.07 4.23
CA GLN A 522 -23.69 33.56 5.02
C GLN A 522 -23.42 32.12 4.62
N ALA A 523 -22.14 31.79 4.44
CA ALA A 523 -21.68 30.44 4.16
C ALA A 523 -20.52 30.08 5.10
N ARG A 524 -20.57 28.87 5.63
CA ARG A 524 -19.51 28.26 6.41
C ARG A 524 -19.10 26.97 5.72
N PHE A 525 -17.82 26.83 5.42
CA PHE A 525 -17.24 25.63 4.84
C PHE A 525 -16.30 24.99 5.85
N GLU A 526 -16.37 23.67 6.01
CA GLU A 526 -15.41 22.91 6.80
C GLU A 526 -14.69 21.92 5.89
N VAL A 527 -13.36 22.01 5.86
CA VAL A 527 -12.49 21.14 5.07
C VAL A 527 -11.74 20.22 6.01
N ASP A 528 -11.94 18.92 5.88
CA ASP A 528 -11.20 17.89 6.59
C ASP A 528 -10.41 17.04 5.59
N ILE A 529 -9.09 17.26 5.52
CA ILE A 529 -8.20 16.52 4.62
C ILE A 529 -8.11 15.04 5.01
N THR A 530 -8.16 14.74 6.32
CA THR A 530 -8.02 13.37 6.84
C THR A 530 -9.24 12.50 6.51
N ARG A 531 -10.38 13.13 6.27
CA ARG A 531 -11.61 12.49 5.76
C ARG A 531 -11.93 12.89 4.33
N ASN A 532 -11.03 13.61 3.68
CA ASN A 532 -11.20 14.13 2.34
C ASN A 532 -12.58 14.75 2.10
N SER A 533 -13.07 15.49 3.09
CA SER A 533 -14.44 15.98 3.19
C SER A 533 -14.49 17.49 3.07
N PHE A 534 -15.45 17.97 2.29
CA PHE A 534 -15.84 19.38 2.18
C PHE A 534 -17.29 19.49 2.63
N ARG A 535 -17.51 20.05 3.82
CA ARG A 535 -18.85 20.33 4.36
C ARG A 535 -19.19 21.79 4.14
N TYR A 536 -20.46 22.06 3.97
CA TYR A 536 -20.98 23.41 3.84
C TYR A 536 -22.24 23.60 4.67
N GLU A 537 -22.42 24.82 5.17
CA GLU A 537 -23.64 25.33 5.76
C GLU A 537 -23.88 26.73 5.18
N LEU A 538 -25.07 26.95 4.63
CA LEU A 538 -25.49 28.19 4.02
C LEU A 538 -26.75 28.70 4.73
N MET A 539 -26.83 30.01 4.94
CA MET A 539 -27.97 30.67 5.55
C MET A 539 -28.21 32.04 4.89
N LEU A 540 -29.44 32.29 4.46
CA LEU A 540 -29.84 33.65 4.07
C LEU A 540 -29.93 34.52 5.32
N ASP A 541 -29.31 35.71 5.27
CA ASP A 541 -29.34 36.64 6.39
C ASP A 541 -30.76 37.23 6.57
N ALA A 542 -31.12 37.64 7.78
CA ALA A 542 -32.40 38.29 8.05
C ALA A 542 -32.58 39.62 7.28
N ALA A 543 -31.48 40.25 6.88
CA ALA A 543 -31.44 41.42 6.03
C ALA A 543 -31.63 41.10 4.53
N ASN A 544 -31.56 39.83 4.11
CA ASN A 544 -31.79 39.43 2.73
C ASN A 544 -33.19 39.88 2.26
N ARG A 545 -33.25 40.52 1.09
CA ARG A 545 -34.52 40.97 0.46
C ARG A 545 -34.75 40.35 -0.91
N ALA A 546 -33.73 39.75 -1.51
CA ALA A 546 -33.82 39.08 -2.79
C ALA A 546 -34.45 37.68 -2.69
N GLU A 547 -35.17 37.27 -3.72
CA GLU A 547 -35.58 35.89 -3.93
C GLU A 547 -34.39 35.11 -4.54
N VAL A 548 -33.77 34.25 -3.73
CA VAL A 548 -32.67 33.39 -4.17
C VAL A 548 -33.23 32.15 -4.88
N TYR A 549 -32.83 31.96 -6.13
CA TYR A 549 -33.23 30.84 -6.99
C TYR A 549 -32.30 29.64 -6.83
N ALA A 550 -30.99 29.89 -6.71
CA ALA A 550 -30.00 28.85 -6.53
C ALA A 550 -28.71 29.42 -5.94
N VAL A 551 -28.00 28.59 -5.18
CA VAL A 551 -26.58 28.80 -4.84
C VAL A 551 -25.81 27.56 -5.26
N THR A 552 -24.74 27.75 -6.02
CA THR A 552 -23.92 26.66 -6.56
C THR A 552 -22.45 26.85 -6.25
N LEU A 553 -21.69 25.76 -6.33
CA LEU A 553 -20.23 25.76 -6.25
C LEU A 553 -19.66 25.42 -7.63
N SER A 554 -18.73 26.23 -8.12
CA SER A 554 -17.98 26.00 -9.36
C SER A 554 -16.48 25.96 -9.09
N ILE A 555 -15.76 25.20 -9.93
CA ILE A 555 -14.29 25.21 -9.99
C ILE A 555 -13.91 26.04 -11.22
N ASP A 556 -13.11 27.08 -11.01
CA ASP A 556 -12.54 27.91 -12.08
C ASP A 556 -11.48 27.10 -12.85
N ALA A 557 -11.68 26.91 -14.15
CA ALA A 557 -10.73 26.17 -15.00
C ALA A 557 -9.62 27.07 -15.58
N ASP A 558 -9.92 28.34 -15.86
CA ASP A 558 -9.09 29.20 -16.72
C ASP A 558 -8.62 30.52 -16.06
N GLN A 559 -8.93 30.76 -14.77
CA GLN A 559 -8.66 32.02 -14.06
C GLN A 559 -9.38 33.26 -14.67
N ASP A 560 -10.40 33.03 -15.49
CA ASP A 560 -11.17 34.08 -16.14
C ASP A 560 -12.37 34.51 -15.28
N GLN A 561 -12.62 35.83 -15.20
CA GLN A 561 -13.62 36.42 -14.29
C GLN A 561 -15.08 36.09 -14.67
N GLU A 562 -15.33 35.62 -15.89
CA GLU A 562 -16.65 35.21 -16.39
C GLU A 562 -16.82 33.68 -16.27
N LEU A 563 -16.83 33.16 -15.04
CA LEU A 563 -16.98 31.73 -14.71
C LEU A 563 -18.20 31.09 -15.42
N ASN A 564 -17.94 30.49 -16.59
CA ASN A 564 -18.84 29.62 -17.36
C ASN A 564 -18.53 28.14 -17.11
N ASP A 565 -17.74 27.84 -16.08
CA ASP A 565 -17.30 26.49 -15.75
C ASP A 565 -18.43 25.59 -15.21
N PRO A 566 -18.27 24.26 -15.31
CA PRO A 566 -19.23 23.31 -14.79
C PRO A 566 -19.54 23.52 -13.30
N ILE A 567 -20.82 23.52 -12.96
CA ILE A 567 -21.29 23.46 -11.57
C ILE A 567 -20.88 22.10 -10.99
N VAL A 568 -20.17 22.14 -9.87
CA VAL A 568 -19.69 20.95 -9.15
C VAL A 568 -20.68 20.53 -8.08
N LEU A 569 -21.34 21.49 -7.41
CA LEU A 569 -22.38 21.24 -6.40
C LEU A 569 -23.51 22.25 -6.49
N ASN A 570 -24.74 21.78 -6.29
CA ASN A 570 -25.86 22.64 -5.92
C ASN A 570 -25.91 22.73 -4.39
N LEU A 571 -25.70 23.92 -3.85
CA LEU A 571 -25.59 24.16 -2.40
C LEU A 571 -26.94 24.56 -1.79
N MET A 572 -27.77 25.29 -2.51
CA MET A 572 -29.08 25.76 -2.04
C MET A 572 -30.05 25.93 -3.23
N GLY A 573 -31.30 25.52 -3.05
CA GLY A 573 -32.38 25.68 -4.03
C GLY A 573 -33.32 26.84 -3.71
N PRO A 574 -34.38 27.05 -4.50
CA PRO A 574 -35.31 28.16 -4.33
C PRO A 574 -36.13 28.04 -3.04
N ALA A 575 -36.46 29.18 -2.44
CA ALA A 575 -37.24 29.29 -1.19
C ALA A 575 -36.61 28.57 0.03
N VAL A 576 -35.33 28.18 -0.04
CA VAL A 576 -34.58 27.58 1.07
C VAL A 576 -33.88 28.66 1.86
N GLN A 577 -34.13 28.74 3.16
CA GLN A 577 -33.49 29.72 4.06
C GLN A 577 -32.16 29.24 4.63
N ARG A 578 -32.01 27.92 4.78
CA ARG A 578 -30.80 27.26 5.29
C ARG A 578 -30.56 25.95 4.55
N SER A 579 -29.32 25.67 4.22
CA SER A 579 -28.91 24.42 3.57
C SER A 579 -27.59 23.94 4.12
N SER A 580 -27.37 22.63 4.14
CA SER A 580 -26.10 22.04 4.55
C SER A 580 -25.86 20.73 3.84
N GLY A 581 -24.58 20.37 3.64
CA GLY A 581 -24.22 19.12 3.00
C GLY A 581 -22.74 18.78 3.16
N GLU A 582 -22.38 17.60 2.67
CA GLU A 582 -21.01 17.07 2.70
C GLU A 582 -20.67 16.47 1.34
N GLN A 583 -19.49 16.79 0.82
CA GLN A 583 -18.96 16.27 -0.42
C GLN A 583 -17.57 15.66 -0.19
N PHE A 584 -17.36 14.45 -0.69
CA PHE A 584 -16.01 13.87 -0.77
C PHE A 584 -15.23 14.56 -1.89
N MET A 585 -14.04 15.08 -1.57
CA MET A 585 -13.23 15.84 -2.51
C MET A 585 -12.50 14.91 -3.48
N SER A 586 -12.72 15.02 -4.79
CA SER A 586 -11.87 14.34 -5.77
C SER A 586 -10.45 14.95 -5.77
N GLY A 587 -9.50 14.31 -6.45
CA GLY A 587 -8.16 14.90 -6.65
C GLY A 587 -8.22 16.30 -7.27
N ALA A 588 -9.03 16.46 -8.32
CA ALA A 588 -9.25 17.74 -8.98
C ALA A 588 -9.91 18.78 -8.05
N PHE A 589 -10.88 18.36 -7.21
CA PHE A 589 -11.50 19.23 -6.23
C PHE A 589 -10.47 19.75 -5.20
N ARG A 590 -9.63 18.86 -4.68
CA ARG A 590 -8.57 19.24 -3.73
C ARG A 590 -7.58 20.23 -4.35
N ALA A 591 -7.14 19.98 -5.58
CA ALA A 591 -6.25 20.89 -6.30
C ALA A 591 -6.90 22.28 -6.46
N ALA A 592 -8.17 22.32 -6.87
CA ALA A 592 -8.92 23.56 -6.97
C ALA A 592 -9.06 24.29 -5.63
N LEU A 593 -9.31 23.56 -4.54
CA LEU A 593 -9.35 24.15 -3.20
C LEU A 593 -7.99 24.76 -2.82
N SER A 594 -6.89 24.03 -2.98
CA SER A 594 -5.55 24.53 -2.61
C SER A 594 -5.08 25.70 -3.47
N GLU A 595 -5.54 25.78 -4.72
CA GLU A 595 -5.21 26.85 -5.66
C GLU A 595 -6.16 28.05 -5.57
N GLY A 596 -7.13 28.02 -4.65
CA GLY A 596 -8.11 29.09 -4.47
C GLY A 596 -9.06 29.24 -5.66
N ARG A 597 -9.37 28.15 -6.37
CA ARG A 597 -10.22 28.12 -7.57
C ARG A 597 -11.67 27.72 -7.29
N LEU A 598 -12.09 27.67 -6.02
CA LEU A 598 -13.49 27.41 -5.67
C LEU A 598 -14.29 28.72 -5.55
N TYR A 599 -15.45 28.75 -6.21
CA TYR A 599 -16.34 29.90 -6.21
C TYR A 599 -17.77 29.50 -5.88
N VAL A 600 -18.40 30.28 -5.01
CA VAL A 600 -19.85 30.25 -4.80
C VAL A 600 -20.48 31.17 -5.83
N LYS A 601 -21.51 30.68 -6.53
CA LYS A 601 -22.30 31.45 -7.49
C LYS A 601 -23.74 31.54 -7.00
N VAL A 602 -24.23 32.76 -6.83
CA VAL A 602 -25.57 33.06 -6.31
C VAL A 602 -26.45 33.57 -7.45
N PHE A 603 -27.63 32.96 -7.60
CA PHE A 603 -28.66 33.35 -8.55
C PHE A 603 -29.86 33.88 -7.76
N ALA A 604 -30.22 35.14 -8.00
CA ALA A 604 -31.35 35.79 -7.33
C ALA A 604 -32.01 36.82 -8.25
N ASP A 605 -33.25 37.20 -7.95
CA ASP A 605 -34.06 38.16 -8.72
C ASP A 605 -33.41 39.55 -8.86
N LEU A 606 -32.62 39.97 -7.87
CA LEU A 606 -31.92 41.26 -7.85
C LEU A 606 -30.49 41.20 -8.40
N LEU A 607 -29.98 40.03 -8.82
CA LEU A 607 -28.64 39.83 -9.38
C LEU A 607 -28.69 39.70 -10.92
N PRO A 608 -27.55 39.76 -11.63
CA PRO A 608 -27.50 39.41 -13.05
C PRO A 608 -28.10 38.02 -13.32
N ILE A 609 -28.75 37.83 -14.47
CA ILE A 609 -29.37 36.53 -14.83
C ILE A 609 -28.35 35.39 -14.89
N THR A 610 -27.10 35.71 -15.16
CA THR A 610 -25.96 34.78 -15.15
C THR A 610 -25.46 34.46 -13.74
N GLY A 611 -26.04 35.04 -12.69
CA GLY A 611 -25.61 34.95 -11.30
C GLY A 611 -24.41 35.83 -10.98
N ALA A 612 -24.07 35.92 -9.70
CA ALA A 612 -22.89 36.63 -9.22
C ALA A 612 -21.99 35.70 -8.39
N THR A 613 -20.68 35.79 -8.59
CA THR A 613 -19.70 34.87 -8.01
C THR A 613 -18.88 35.48 -6.89
N GLN A 614 -18.46 34.65 -5.95
CA GLN A 614 -17.53 34.99 -4.89
C GLN A 614 -16.59 33.81 -4.60
N ARG A 615 -15.29 34.11 -4.52
CA ARG A 615 -14.24 33.12 -4.25
C ARG A 615 -14.29 32.68 -2.79
N ILE A 616 -14.10 31.39 -2.55
CA ILE A 616 -13.78 30.85 -1.22
C ILE A 616 -12.30 31.19 -0.95
N GLN A 617 -12.03 32.05 0.03
CA GLN A 617 -10.68 32.50 0.39
C GLN A 617 -10.24 31.97 1.75
#